data_AF-A0A510TXI5-F1
#
_entry.id   AF-A0A510TXI5-F1
#
_cell.length_a   1.000
_cell.length_b   1.000
_cell.length_c   1.000
_cell.angle_alpha   90.00
_cell.angle_beta   90.00
_cell.angle_gamma   90.00
#
_symmetry.space_group_name_H-M   'P 1'
#
loop_
_entity.id
_entity.type
_entity.pdbx_description
1 polymer ?
#
loop_
_entity_poly.entity_id
_entity_poly.type
_entity_poly.pdbx_seq_one_letter_code
_entity_poly.pdbx_strand_id
1 'polypeptide(L)'
;MDLQNKTIVFSGHFETMTQDQLAKLASFVGVVPRDTISGLTDYVVVGTMYGDLFSPPMTEKLQLANKMGIPLITEVDFLNYVVDTWQRRLAAMTVKDQIHTLHLDQRI
;
A
#
# COMPACT_ATOMS: atom_id res chain seq x y z
N MET A 1 4.29 -7.08 -7.08
CA MET A 1 3.35 -7.42 -5.99
C MET A 1 2.02 -6.76 -6.28
N ASP A 2 0.90 -7.44 -6.07
CA ASP A 2 -0.43 -6.85 -6.19
C ASP A 2 -1.12 -6.78 -4.82
N LEU A 3 -1.43 -5.56 -4.38
CA LEU A 3 -2.09 -5.28 -3.11
C LEU A 3 -3.59 -4.95 -3.27
N GLN A 4 -4.15 -5.07 -4.48
CA GLN A 4 -5.54 -4.68 -4.70
C GLN A 4 -6.50 -5.49 -3.82
N ASN A 5 -7.39 -4.80 -3.11
CA ASN A 5 -8.33 -5.34 -2.13
C ASN A 5 -7.69 -6.12 -0.97
N LYS A 6 -6.37 -5.99 -0.77
CA LYS A 6 -5.66 -6.62 0.35
C LYS A 6 -5.80 -5.82 1.62
N THR A 7 -5.89 -6.51 2.74
CA THR A 7 -5.92 -5.89 4.06
C THR A 7 -4.50 -5.71 4.57
N ILE A 8 -4.11 -4.47 4.88
CA ILE A 8 -2.76 -4.16 5.35
C ILE A 8 -2.78 -3.46 6.70
N VAL A 9 -1.70 -3.61 7.47
CA VAL A 9 -1.47 -2.88 8.72
C VAL A 9 -0.12 -2.18 8.64
N PHE A 10 -0.07 -0.92 9.06
CA PHE A 10 1.19 -0.17 9.16
C PHE A 10 1.81 -0.35 10.56
N SER A 11 3.12 -0.53 10.59
CA SER A 11 3.89 -0.64 11.83
C SER A 11 5.26 0.01 11.71
N GLY A 12 5.69 0.72 12.75
CA GLY A 12 6.95 1.45 12.78
C GLY A 12 6.80 2.93 12.43
N HIS A 13 7.94 3.59 12.28
CA HIS A 13 8.08 4.97 11.88
C HIS A 13 8.35 5.06 10.37
N PHE A 14 7.64 5.93 9.69
CA PHE A 14 7.74 6.09 8.24
C PHE A 14 8.36 7.44 7.94
N GLU A 15 9.38 7.46 7.08
CA GLU A 15 10.17 8.67 6.83
C GLU A 15 9.43 9.65 5.92
N THR A 16 8.62 9.14 4.99
CA THR A 16 7.99 9.97 3.96
C THR A 16 6.72 10.65 4.43
N MET A 17 5.92 9.97 5.27
CA MET A 17 4.61 10.45 5.71
C MET A 17 4.10 9.69 6.94
N THR A 18 3.07 10.21 7.61
CA THR A 18 2.48 9.56 8.80
C THR A 18 1.71 8.28 8.43
N GLN A 19 1.47 7.39 9.41
CA GLN A 19 0.65 6.19 9.20
C GLN A 19 -0.76 6.53 8.70
N ASP A 20 -1.36 7.63 9.19
CA ASP A 20 -2.66 8.12 8.71
C ASP A 20 -2.62 8.54 7.24
N GLN A 21 -1.53 9.16 6.79
CA GLN A 21 -1.33 9.54 5.39
C GLN A 21 -1.16 8.29 4.51
N LEU A 22 -0.38 7.31 4.97
CA LEU A 22 -0.24 6.02 4.29
C LEU A 22 -1.57 5.27 4.20
N ALA A 23 -2.39 5.28 5.25
CA ALA A 23 -3.71 4.65 5.24
C ALA A 23 -4.66 5.31 4.23
N LYS A 24 -4.64 6.65 4.14
CA LYS A 24 -5.41 7.37 3.11
C LYS A 24 -4.94 7.00 1.70
N LEU A 25 -3.62 6.92 1.50
CA LEU A 25 -3.02 6.54 0.23
C LEU A 25 -3.40 5.10 -0.16
N ALA A 26 -3.32 4.17 0.78
CA ALA A 26 -3.74 2.77 0.62
C ALA A 26 -5.20 2.67 0.16
N SER A 27 -6.10 3.35 0.87
CA SER A 27 -7.52 3.40 0.53
C SER A 27 -7.74 3.93 -0.89
N PHE A 28 -7.01 4.98 -1.28
CA PHE A 28 -7.12 5.57 -2.60
C PHE A 28 -6.75 4.58 -3.73
N VAL A 29 -5.73 3.75 -3.53
CA VAL A 29 -5.32 2.74 -4.51
C VAL A 29 -6.08 1.41 -4.40
N GLY A 30 -7.08 1.32 -3.53
CA GLY A 30 -7.94 0.14 -3.38
C GLY A 30 -7.39 -0.92 -2.44
N VAL A 31 -6.46 -0.56 -1.57
CA VAL A 31 -5.98 -1.40 -0.46
C VAL A 31 -6.79 -1.07 0.80
N VAL A 32 -7.02 -2.04 1.68
CA VAL A 32 -7.84 -1.89 2.90
C VAL A 32 -6.93 -1.74 4.12
N PRO A 33 -6.61 -0.51 4.57
CA PRO A 33 -5.80 -0.31 5.77
C PRO A 33 -6.59 -0.67 7.04
N ARG A 34 -5.89 -1.20 8.04
CA ARG A 34 -6.40 -1.48 9.39
C ARG A 34 -5.38 -1.05 10.43
N ASP A 35 -5.88 -0.74 11.62
CA ASP A 35 -5.02 -0.36 12.75
C ASP A 35 -4.43 -1.57 13.47
N THR A 36 -5.15 -2.68 13.49
CA THR A 36 -4.82 -3.89 14.24
C THR A 36 -4.59 -5.08 13.33
N ILE A 37 -3.64 -5.93 13.73
CA ILE A 37 -3.43 -7.22 13.07
C ILE A 37 -4.53 -8.18 13.50
N SER A 38 -5.07 -8.90 12.52
CA SER A 38 -6.10 -9.93 12.72
C SER A 38 -5.89 -11.07 11.74
N GLY A 39 -6.72 -12.11 11.82
CA GLY A 39 -6.72 -13.21 10.84
C GLY A 39 -7.10 -12.77 9.41
N LEU A 40 -7.54 -11.53 9.21
CA LEU A 40 -7.84 -10.95 7.90
C LEU A 40 -6.66 -10.16 7.32
N THR A 41 -5.58 -9.96 8.07
CA THR A 41 -4.43 -9.16 7.61
C THR A 41 -3.60 -9.94 6.59
N ASP A 42 -3.54 -9.45 5.35
CA ASP A 42 -2.76 -10.05 4.28
C ASP A 42 -1.28 -9.65 4.34
N TYR A 43 -0.98 -8.40 4.71
CA TYR A 43 0.39 -7.88 4.78
C TYR A 43 0.58 -6.91 5.95
N VAL A 44 1.81 -6.79 6.45
CA VAL A 44 2.23 -5.69 7.32
C VAL A 44 3.26 -4.84 6.59
N VAL A 45 2.99 -3.54 6.49
CA VAL A 45 3.94 -2.56 5.97
C VAL A 45 4.81 -2.09 7.12
N VAL A 46 6.12 -2.26 6.95
CA VAL A 46 7.14 -2.06 7.97
C VAL A 46 7.90 -0.78 7.63
N GLY A 47 7.73 0.24 8.47
CA GLY A 47 8.58 1.42 8.48
C GLY A 47 9.87 1.17 9.26
N THR A 48 10.75 2.16 9.29
CA THR A 48 11.90 2.18 10.19
C THR A 48 11.49 1.93 11.63
N MET A 49 12.32 1.22 12.37
CA MET A 49 12.07 0.94 13.78
C MET A 49 13.33 1.26 14.57
N TYR A 50 13.16 2.03 15.63
CA TYR A 50 14.24 2.39 16.54
C TYR A 50 14.19 1.42 17.72
N GLY A 51 15.33 0.79 17.98
CA GLY A 51 15.51 -0.19 19.04
C GLY A 51 16.56 0.30 20.01
N ASP A 52 16.69 -0.40 21.13
CA ASP A 52 17.90 -0.25 21.93
C ASP A 52 19.10 -0.95 21.25
N LEU A 53 20.32 -0.65 21.69
CA LEU A 53 21.54 -1.22 21.12
C LEU A 53 21.65 -2.75 21.27
N PHE A 54 20.77 -3.38 22.06
CA PHE A 54 20.88 -4.77 22.50
C PHE A 54 19.71 -5.65 22.02
N SER A 55 18.70 -5.05 21.38
CA SER A 55 17.47 -5.71 20.97
C SER A 55 17.08 -5.27 19.56
N PRO A 56 16.70 -6.21 18.67
CA PRO A 56 16.13 -5.85 17.38
C PRO A 56 14.89 -4.98 17.61
N PRO A 57 14.75 -3.86 16.89
CA PRO A 57 13.60 -3.00 17.04
C PRO A 57 12.34 -3.75 16.59
N MET A 58 11.45 -4.03 17.53
CA MET A 58 10.31 -4.90 17.29
C MET A 58 9.06 -4.32 17.96
N THR A 59 8.03 -4.02 17.18
CA THR A 59 6.72 -3.61 17.71
C THR A 59 5.89 -4.84 18.08
N GLU A 60 4.88 -4.69 18.96
CA GLU A 60 3.90 -5.75 19.24
C GLU A 60 3.22 -6.25 17.96
N LYS A 61 2.96 -5.34 17.00
CA LYS A 61 2.41 -5.67 15.69
C LYS A 61 3.37 -6.58 14.91
N LEU A 62 4.67 -6.29 14.85
CA LEU A 62 5.63 -7.18 14.17
C LEU A 62 5.74 -8.55 14.82
N GLN A 63 5.77 -8.61 16.16
CA GLN A 63 5.82 -9.89 16.87
C GLN A 63 4.60 -10.75 16.52
N LEU A 64 3.42 -10.14 16.51
CA LEU A 64 2.19 -10.81 16.15
C LEU A 64 2.17 -11.25 14.67
N ALA A 65 2.62 -10.38 13.75
CA ALA A 65 2.75 -10.70 12.34
C ALA A 65 3.63 -11.93 12.10
N ASN A 66 4.81 -11.95 12.73
CA ASN A 66 5.75 -13.08 12.67
C ASN A 66 5.12 -14.37 13.22
N LYS A 67 4.44 -14.29 14.36
CA LYS A 67 3.75 -15.44 14.96
C LYS A 67 2.65 -16.00 14.07
N MET A 68 1.93 -15.12 13.35
CA MET A 68 0.84 -15.49 12.45
C MET A 68 1.32 -15.84 11.04
N GLY A 69 2.62 -15.72 10.75
CA GLY A 69 3.16 -15.95 9.41
C GLY A 69 2.68 -14.92 8.37
N ILE A 70 2.31 -13.72 8.80
CA ILE A 70 1.85 -12.65 7.91
C ILE A 70 3.07 -12.04 7.21
N PRO A 71 3.08 -11.97 5.88
CA PRO A 71 4.17 -11.38 5.12
C PRO A 71 4.42 -9.90 5.47
N LEU A 72 5.70 -9.54 5.55
CA LEU A 72 6.16 -8.17 5.78
C LEU A 72 6.62 -7.54 4.46
N ILE A 73 6.29 -6.27 4.25
CA ILE A 73 6.77 -5.47 3.11
C ILE A 73 7.30 -4.13 3.61
N THR A 74 8.24 -3.53 2.88
CA THR A 74 8.83 -2.25 3.28
C THR A 74 7.94 -1.06 2.88
N GLU A 75 8.21 0.11 3.45
CA GLU A 75 7.64 1.39 2.97
C GLU A 75 7.86 1.58 1.45
N VAL A 76 9.07 1.26 0.97
CA VAL A 76 9.44 1.39 -0.44
C VAL A 76 8.60 0.46 -1.33
N ASP A 77 8.41 -0.80 -0.93
CA ASP A 77 7.59 -1.76 -1.70
C ASP A 77 6.13 -1.28 -1.81
N PHE A 78 5.59 -0.74 -0.72
CA PHE A 78 4.25 -0.18 -0.70
C PHE A 78 4.13 1.05 -1.62
N LEU A 79 5.07 1.99 -1.54
CA LEU A 79 5.05 3.19 -2.38
C LEU A 79 5.24 2.88 -3.87
N ASN A 80 6.09 1.91 -4.20
CA ASN A 80 6.23 1.43 -5.57
C ASN A 80 4.90 0.88 -6.10
N TYR A 81 4.19 0.07 -5.32
CA TYR A 81 2.86 -0.40 -5.70
C TYR A 81 1.87 0.75 -5.93
N VAL A 82 1.88 1.77 -5.07
CA VAL A 82 1.02 2.95 -5.22
C VAL A 82 1.31 3.67 -6.54
N VAL A 83 2.59 3.97 -6.81
CA VAL A 83 3.01 4.66 -8.04
C VAL A 83 2.62 3.88 -9.27
N ASP A 84 2.91 2.58 -9.31
CA ASP A 84 2.56 1.70 -10.43
C ASP A 84 1.04 1.68 -10.67
N THR A 85 0.25 1.64 -9.59
CA THR A 85 -1.22 1.63 -9.67
C THR A 85 -1.75 2.94 -10.22
N TRP A 86 -1.19 4.07 -9.79
CA TRP A 86 -1.53 5.38 -10.32
C TRP A 86 -1.18 5.51 -11.80
N GLN A 87 0.02 5.09 -12.20
CA GLN A 87 0.46 5.11 -13.61
C GLN A 87 -0.47 4.28 -14.50
N ARG A 88 -0.85 3.08 -14.06
CA ARG A 88 -1.83 2.24 -14.78
C ARG A 88 -3.19 2.92 -14.94
N ARG A 89 -3.68 3.60 -13.89
CA ARG A 89 -4.96 4.33 -13.94
C ARG A 89 -4.89 5.52 -14.90
N LEU A 90 -3.82 6.30 -14.86
CA LEU A 90 -3.61 7.42 -15.76
C LEU A 90 -3.55 6.96 -17.22
N ALA A 91 -2.79 5.92 -17.52
CA ALA A 91 -2.72 5.35 -18.86
C ALA A 91 -4.10 4.86 -19.37
N ALA A 92 -4.88 4.21 -18.50
CA ALA A 92 -6.24 3.77 -18.85
C ALA A 92 -7.19 4.94 -19.13
N MET A 93 -7.06 6.06 -18.39
CA MET A 93 -7.83 7.28 -18.66
C MET A 93 -7.46 7.89 -20.00
N THR A 94 -6.17 8.03 -20.31
CA THR A 94 -5.70 8.57 -21.60
C THR A 94 -6.20 7.75 -22.79
N VAL A 95 -6.17 6.43 -22.70
CA VAL A 95 -6.70 5.55 -23.76
C VAL A 95 -8.21 5.71 -23.94
N LYS A 96 -8.97 5.82 -22.83
CA LYS A 96 -10.42 6.01 -22.89
C LYS A 96 -10.79 7.33 -23.57
N ASP A 97 -10.05 8.40 -23.28
CA ASP A 97 -10.27 9.71 -23.90
C ASP A 97 -9.98 9.66 -25.41
N GLN A 98 -8.90 9.00 -25.84
CA GLN A 98 -8.59 8.81 -27.26
C GLN A 98 -9.69 8.03 -28.01
N ILE A 99 -10.22 6.95 -27.41
CA ILE A 99 -11.32 6.18 -28.01
C ILE A 99 -12.58 7.04 -28.13
N HIS A 100 -12.88 7.86 -27.12
CA HIS A 100 -14.02 8.76 -27.16
C HIS A 100 -13.91 9.79 -28.30
N THR A 101 -12.73 10.41 -28.46
CA THR A 101 -12.47 11.37 -29.56
C THR A 101 -12.60 10.72 -30.94
N LEU A 102 -12.05 9.51 -31.13
CA LEU A 102 -12.14 8.79 -32.40
C LEU A 102 -13.60 8.47 -32.82
N HIS A 103 -14.49 8.17 -31.87
CA HIS A 103 -15.91 7.94 -32.16
C HIS A 103 -16.71 9.21 -32.47
N LEU A 104 -16.22 10.38 -32.05
CA LEU A 104 -16.80 11.68 -32.40
C LEU A 104 -16.41 12.10 -33.82
N ASP A 105 -15.16 11.85 -34.24
CA ASP A 105 -14.67 12.18 -35.59
C ASP A 105 -15.26 11.28 -36.70
N GLN A 106 -15.75 10.08 -36.37
CA GLN A 106 -16.38 9.17 -37.33
C GLN A 106 -17.88 9.45 -37.59
N ARG A 107 -18.44 10.51 -37.00
CA ARG A 107 -19.86 10.90 -37.16
C ARG A 107 -20.09 12.15 -38.03
N ILE A 108 -19.07 12.60 -38.76
CA ILE A 108 -19.13 13.73 -39.69
C ILE A 108 -19.12 13.23 -41.14
#